data_AF-A0AAQ4QFA1-F1
#
_entry.id   AF-A0AAQ4QFA1-F1
#
_cell.length_a   1.000
_cell.length_b   1.000
_cell.length_c   1.000
_cell.angle_alpha   90.00
_cell.angle_beta   90.00
_cell.angle_gamma   90.00
#
_symmetry.space_group_name_H-M   'P 1'
#
loop_
_entity.id
_entity.type
_entity.pdbx_description
1 polymer ?
#
loop_
_entity_poly.entity_id
_entity_poly.type
_entity_poly.pdbx_seq_one_letter_code
_entity_poly.pdbx_strand_id
1 'polypeptide(L)'
;MIGTNDWKSSQYDQQHEDDVVSMADSTITTDDIEGELFKIDRIRDVLVRRESELRYMMDDIQLCKEITRLKKELQKLVSIPDNDKSNEDRQKEEELLQQIHKLVETRDFLVDDVEFERLREKEEDKEMADFLKSKFPRTMRKKGAPTRRVPSRSQQASSPFAKTGLTLLKECCGFTCSIM
;
A
#
# COMPACT_ATOMS: atom_id res chain seq x y z
N MET A 1 39.80 60.26 -56.34
CA MET A 1 39.74 60.13 -54.86
C MET A 1 38.41 59.47 -54.51
N ILE A 2 38.29 58.87 -53.31
CA ILE A 2 37.34 57.81 -52.91
C ILE A 2 37.98 56.45 -53.23
N GLY A 3 38.69 55.76 -52.34
CA GLY A 3 38.58 55.71 -50.89
C GLY A 3 38.21 54.27 -50.51
N THR A 4 39.20 53.38 -50.52
CA THR A 4 39.09 52.00 -50.02
C THR A 4 38.88 52.05 -48.51
N ASN A 5 37.68 51.67 -48.05
CA ASN A 5 37.43 51.42 -46.63
C ASN A 5 37.29 49.93 -46.43
N ASP A 6 38.46 49.37 -46.13
CA ASP A 6 38.75 48.01 -45.79
C ASP A 6 38.61 47.83 -44.26
N TRP A 7 38.04 46.70 -43.85
CA TRP A 7 37.99 46.13 -42.49
C TRP A 7 37.50 47.01 -41.33
N LYS A 8 36.20 46.93 -41.02
CA LYS A 8 35.73 47.02 -39.62
C LYS A 8 34.36 46.39 -39.35
N SER A 9 34.02 45.31 -40.08
CA SER A 9 32.77 44.58 -39.86
C SER A 9 32.97 43.13 -39.41
N SER A 10 34.19 42.77 -38.96
CA SER A 10 34.52 41.37 -38.63
C SER A 10 34.74 41.11 -37.13
N GLN A 11 34.34 42.03 -36.25
CA GLN A 11 34.58 41.87 -34.80
C GLN A 11 33.30 41.90 -33.94
N TYR A 12 32.12 41.91 -34.57
CA TYR A 12 30.83 41.87 -33.86
C TYR A 12 29.99 40.62 -34.14
N ASP A 13 30.51 39.64 -34.88
CA ASP A 13 29.83 38.34 -35.09
C ASP A 13 30.45 37.18 -34.31
N GLN A 14 31.55 37.41 -33.57
CA GLN A 14 32.30 36.32 -32.93
C GLN A 14 31.99 36.11 -31.45
N GLN A 15 31.02 36.83 -30.87
CA GLN A 15 30.65 36.69 -29.46
C GLN A 15 29.27 36.04 -29.23
N HIS A 16 28.59 35.60 -30.29
CA HIS A 16 27.28 34.94 -30.16
C HIS A 16 27.32 33.44 -30.48
N GLU A 17 28.49 32.86 -30.75
CA GLU A 17 28.62 31.41 -30.95
C GLU A 17 29.01 30.64 -29.67
N ASP A 18 29.51 31.33 -28.63
CA ASP A 18 29.95 30.70 -27.38
C ASP A 18 28.85 30.56 -26.31
N ASP A 19 27.62 31.04 -26.57
CA ASP A 19 26.47 30.89 -25.67
C ASP A 19 25.35 30.02 -26.30
N VAL A 20 25.73 29.14 -27.22
CA VAL A 20 24.88 27.99 -27.53
C VAL A 20 25.10 26.98 -26.41
N VAL A 21 24.29 27.07 -25.37
CA VAL A 21 24.17 26.00 -24.37
C VAL A 21 23.82 24.71 -25.12
N SER A 22 24.84 23.89 -25.37
CA SER A 22 24.69 22.61 -26.01
C SER A 22 23.85 21.72 -25.10
N MET A 23 22.59 21.51 -25.47
CA MET A 23 21.71 20.51 -24.87
C MET A 23 22.14 19.07 -25.20
N ALA A 24 23.33 18.87 -25.79
CA ALA A 24 23.88 17.57 -26.13
C ALA A 24 24.34 16.75 -24.91
N ASP A 25 24.31 17.33 -23.71
CA ASP A 25 24.66 16.63 -22.45
C ASP A 25 23.46 15.91 -21.79
N SER A 26 22.33 15.74 -22.48
CA SER A 26 21.35 14.74 -22.05
C SER A 26 21.85 13.35 -22.41
N THR A 27 22.66 12.77 -21.52
CA THR A 27 23.06 11.35 -21.55
C THR A 27 21.89 10.39 -21.31
N ILE A 28 20.68 10.91 -21.09
CA ILE A 28 19.45 10.14 -20.90
C ILE A 28 18.97 9.64 -22.26
N THR A 29 18.98 8.31 -22.40
CA THR A 29 18.44 7.62 -23.56
C THR A 29 16.94 7.39 -23.42
N THR A 30 16.26 7.06 -24.52
CA THR A 30 14.85 6.62 -24.47
C THR A 30 14.67 5.41 -23.58
N ASP A 31 15.63 4.49 -23.58
CA ASP A 31 15.62 3.28 -22.75
C ASP A 31 15.71 3.62 -21.25
N ASP A 32 16.44 4.69 -20.89
CA ASP A 32 16.50 5.18 -19.50
C ASP A 32 15.15 5.74 -19.05
N ILE A 33 14.47 6.50 -19.93
CA ILE A 33 13.13 7.04 -19.66
C ILE A 33 12.11 5.91 -19.50
N GLU A 34 12.12 4.92 -20.40
CA GLU A 34 11.24 3.74 -20.32
C GLU A 34 11.50 2.93 -19.05
N GLY A 35 12.77 2.79 -18.66
CA GLY A 35 13.16 2.13 -17.41
C GLY A 35 12.62 2.84 -16.17
N GLU A 36 12.67 4.17 -16.12
CA GLU A 36 12.10 4.95 -15.02
C GLU A 36 10.56 4.91 -15.00
N LEU A 37 9.90 4.96 -16.16
CA LEU A 37 8.45 4.80 -16.26
C LEU A 37 7.98 3.46 -15.70
N PHE A 38 8.69 2.37 -16.03
CA PHE A 38 8.38 1.05 -15.47
C PHE A 38 8.54 1.03 -13.93
N LYS A 39 9.56 1.70 -13.38
CA LYS A 39 9.71 1.82 -11.92
C LYS A 39 8.55 2.60 -11.30
N ILE A 40 8.15 3.72 -11.90
CA ILE A 40 7.02 4.53 -11.45
C ILE A 40 5.73 3.71 -11.44
N ASP A 41 5.47 2.97 -12.51
CA ASP A 41 4.29 2.11 -12.64
C ASP A 41 4.26 1.05 -11.53
N ARG A 42 5.39 0.38 -11.27
CA ARG A 42 5.48 -0.58 -10.16
C ARG A 42 5.26 0.05 -8.80
N ILE A 43 5.79 1.25 -8.57
CA ILE A 43 5.57 1.97 -7.31
C ILE A 43 4.09 2.33 -7.16
N ARG A 44 3.44 2.80 -8.23
CA ARG A 44 2.01 3.11 -8.23
C ARG A 44 1.19 1.88 -7.86
N ASP A 45 1.46 0.72 -8.46
CA ASP A 45 0.71 -0.51 -8.17
C ASP A 45 0.83 -0.90 -6.68
N VAL A 46 2.05 -0.83 -6.13
CA VAL A 46 2.29 -1.08 -4.69
C VAL A 46 1.52 -0.09 -3.81
N LEU A 47 1.51 1.20 -4.17
CA LEU A 47 0.81 2.22 -3.41
C LEU A 47 -0.71 2.06 -3.45
N VAL A 48 -1.27 1.69 -4.61
CA VAL A 48 -2.71 1.46 -4.76
C VAL A 48 -3.16 0.27 -3.91
N ARG A 49 -2.42 -0.85 -3.94
CA ARG A 49 -2.70 -2.01 -3.06
C ARG A 49 -2.64 -1.62 -1.59
N ARG A 50 -1.61 -0.84 -1.22
CA ARG A 50 -1.47 -0.34 0.15
C ARG A 50 -2.60 0.60 0.57
N GLU A 51 -3.09 1.44 -0.34
CA GLU A 51 -4.24 2.30 -0.09
C GLU A 51 -5.50 1.45 0.18
N SER A 52 -5.73 0.42 -0.61
CA SER A 52 -6.83 -0.53 -0.39
C SER A 52 -6.74 -1.19 0.98
N GLU A 53 -5.57 -1.74 1.36
CA GLU A 53 -5.34 -2.28 2.71
C GLU A 53 -5.71 -1.28 3.82
N LEU A 54 -5.29 -0.01 3.65
CA LEU A 54 -5.57 1.05 4.61
C LEU A 54 -7.06 1.39 4.69
N ARG A 55 -7.79 1.31 3.58
CA ARG A 55 -9.24 1.51 3.55
C ARG A 55 -9.96 0.41 4.31
N TYR A 56 -9.62 -0.86 4.07
CA TYR A 56 -10.16 -1.99 4.84
C TYR A 56 -9.90 -1.86 6.34
N MET A 57 -8.69 -1.45 6.74
CA MET A 57 -8.39 -1.20 8.16
C MET A 57 -9.21 -0.05 8.74
N MET A 58 -9.45 1.02 7.98
CA MET A 58 -10.31 2.12 8.42
C MET A 58 -11.75 1.64 8.66
N ASP A 59 -12.29 0.85 7.73
CA ASP A 59 -13.64 0.31 7.82
C ASP A 59 -13.78 -0.64 9.02
N ASP A 60 -12.81 -1.54 9.25
CA ASP A 60 -12.78 -2.41 10.43
C ASP A 60 -12.73 -1.60 11.74
N ILE A 61 -11.92 -0.53 11.78
CA ILE A 61 -11.86 0.37 12.94
C ILE A 61 -13.22 1.01 13.21
N GLN A 62 -13.95 1.41 12.17
CA GLN A 62 -15.28 2.02 12.32
C GLN A 62 -16.30 1.00 12.84
N LEU A 63 -16.32 -0.21 12.28
CA LEU A 63 -17.16 -1.31 12.76
C LEU A 63 -16.85 -1.64 14.23
N CYS A 64 -15.58 -1.76 14.58
CA CYS A 64 -15.15 -2.06 15.95
C CYS A 64 -15.53 -0.95 16.94
N LYS A 65 -15.44 0.32 16.55
CA LYS A 65 -15.88 1.46 17.38
C LYS A 65 -17.38 1.37 17.66
N GLU A 66 -18.19 1.08 16.65
CA GLU A 66 -19.63 1.01 16.81
C GLU A 66 -20.06 -0.22 17.62
N ILE A 67 -19.47 -1.39 17.36
CA ILE A 67 -19.66 -2.60 18.17
C ILE A 67 -19.32 -2.31 19.64
N THR A 68 -18.20 -1.62 19.90
CA THR A 68 -17.79 -1.26 21.27
C THR A 68 -18.79 -0.32 21.94
N ARG A 69 -19.32 0.67 21.20
CA ARG A 69 -20.34 1.59 21.69
C ARG A 69 -21.62 0.84 22.08
N LEU A 70 -22.12 -0.02 21.19
CA LEU A 70 -23.33 -0.82 21.43
C LEU A 70 -23.13 -1.81 22.58
N LYS A 71 -21.98 -2.49 22.65
CA LYS A 71 -21.65 -3.40 23.76
C LYS A 71 -21.64 -2.69 25.12
N LYS A 72 -21.12 -1.46 25.19
CA LYS A 72 -21.17 -0.65 26.42
C LYS A 72 -22.58 -0.28 26.82
N GLU A 73 -23.47 -0.03 25.85
CA GLU A 73 -24.88 0.23 26.13
C GLU A 73 -25.60 -1.04 26.61
N LEU A 74 -25.37 -2.16 25.93
CA LEU A 74 -25.90 -3.47 26.29
C LEU A 74 -25.47 -3.88 27.70
N GLN A 75 -24.19 -3.69 28.06
CA GLN A 75 -23.67 -4.02 29.38
C GLN A 75 -24.40 -3.31 30.52
N LYS A 76 -24.90 -2.08 30.29
CA LYS A 76 -25.70 -1.36 31.30
C LYS A 76 -27.03 -2.09 31.57
N LEU A 77 -27.70 -2.56 30.53
CA LEU A 77 -28.97 -3.31 30.67
C LEU A 77 -28.73 -4.69 31.28
N VAL A 78 -27.70 -5.40 30.82
CA VAL A 78 -27.34 -6.74 31.34
C VAL A 78 -26.93 -6.69 32.81
N SER A 79 -26.43 -5.56 33.30
CA SER A 79 -26.09 -5.40 34.72
C SER A 79 -27.30 -5.32 35.67
N ILE A 80 -28.51 -5.10 35.13
CA ILE A 80 -29.75 -5.10 35.89
C ILE A 80 -30.21 -6.55 36.08
N PRO A 81 -30.54 -7.01 37.30
CA PRO A 81 -31.10 -8.34 37.52
C PRO A 81 -32.39 -8.55 36.71
N ASP A 82 -32.61 -9.75 36.15
CA ASP A 82 -33.74 -10.01 35.25
C ASP A 82 -35.14 -9.80 35.88
N ASN A 83 -35.23 -9.93 37.21
CA ASN A 83 -36.45 -9.66 37.98
C ASN A 83 -36.77 -8.16 38.08
N ASP A 84 -35.75 -7.31 37.95
CA ASP A 84 -35.83 -5.87 38.08
C ASP A 84 -35.86 -5.16 36.71
N LYS A 85 -35.69 -5.89 35.60
CA LYS A 85 -35.79 -5.37 34.24
C LYS A 85 -37.23 -5.08 33.85
N SER A 86 -37.46 -3.89 33.29
CA SER A 86 -38.72 -3.58 32.60
C SER A 86 -38.84 -4.35 31.29
N ASN A 87 -40.04 -4.36 30.68
CA ASN A 87 -40.21 -4.93 29.34
C ASN A 87 -39.45 -4.11 28.29
N GLU A 88 -39.37 -2.80 28.49
CA GLU A 88 -38.61 -1.88 27.65
C GLU A 88 -37.12 -2.17 27.69
N ASP A 89 -36.57 -2.49 28.88
CA ASP A 89 -35.16 -2.89 29.03
C ASP A 89 -34.87 -4.18 28.24
N ARG A 90 -35.75 -5.18 28.33
CA ARG A 90 -35.61 -6.45 27.60
C ARG A 90 -35.69 -6.26 26.09
N GLN A 91 -36.64 -5.43 25.64
CA GLN A 91 -36.79 -5.12 24.22
C GLN A 91 -35.54 -4.40 23.68
N LYS A 92 -35.02 -3.43 24.44
CA LYS A 92 -33.80 -2.70 24.08
C LYS A 92 -32.56 -3.59 24.09
N GLU A 93 -32.47 -4.54 25.01
CA GLU A 93 -31.41 -5.56 25.07
C GLU A 93 -31.37 -6.39 23.77
N GLU A 94 -32.52 -6.89 23.34
CA GLU A 94 -32.68 -7.65 22.09
C GLU A 94 -32.32 -6.81 20.85
N GLU A 95 -32.77 -5.55 20.79
CA GLU A 95 -32.44 -4.65 19.69
C GLU A 95 -30.94 -4.37 19.59
N LEU A 96 -30.26 -4.15 20.72
CA LEU A 96 -28.81 -3.95 20.77
C LEU A 96 -28.07 -5.21 20.33
N LEU A 97 -28.51 -6.40 20.78
CA LEU A 97 -27.93 -7.67 20.36
C LEU A 97 -28.04 -7.87 18.84
N GLN A 98 -29.22 -7.61 18.26
CA GLN A 98 -29.43 -7.71 16.81
C GLN A 98 -28.55 -6.74 16.02
N GLN A 99 -28.39 -5.50 16.50
CA GLN A 99 -27.50 -4.51 15.87
C GLN A 99 -26.04 -4.94 15.94
N ILE A 100 -25.59 -5.43 17.10
CA ILE A 100 -24.22 -5.96 17.27
C ILE A 100 -23.99 -7.14 16.33
N HIS A 101 -24.96 -8.07 16.22
CA HIS A 101 -24.85 -9.24 15.34
C HIS A 101 -24.64 -8.81 13.88
N LYS A 102 -25.46 -7.89 13.38
CA LYS A 102 -25.33 -7.36 12.01
C LYS A 102 -23.96 -6.72 11.76
N LEU A 103 -23.42 -5.97 12.72
CA LEU A 103 -22.09 -5.37 12.56
C LEU A 103 -20.98 -6.43 12.56
N VAL A 104 -21.13 -7.49 13.36
CA VAL A 104 -20.18 -8.62 13.36
C VAL A 104 -20.23 -9.37 12.04
N GLU A 105 -21.42 -9.59 11.47
CA GLU A 105 -21.58 -10.16 10.13
C GLU A 105 -20.92 -9.28 9.05
N THR A 106 -21.17 -7.97 9.08
CA THR A 106 -20.50 -7.03 8.14
C THR A 106 -18.98 -7.10 8.25
N ARG A 107 -18.44 -7.24 9.46
CA ARG A 107 -17.00 -7.40 9.67
C ARG A 107 -16.49 -8.73 9.13
N ASP A 108 -17.28 -9.80 9.24
CA ASP A 108 -16.94 -11.12 8.68
C ASP A 108 -16.82 -11.04 7.15
N PHE A 109 -17.79 -10.40 6.50
CA PHE A 109 -17.73 -10.13 5.06
C PHE A 109 -16.51 -9.30 4.66
N LEU A 110 -16.12 -8.32 5.48
CA LEU A 110 -14.92 -7.51 5.22
C LEU A 110 -13.64 -8.37 5.24
N VAL A 111 -13.56 -9.35 6.14
CA VAL A 111 -12.42 -10.27 6.23
C VAL A 111 -12.35 -11.17 4.99
N ASP A 112 -13.49 -11.70 4.57
CA ASP A 112 -13.58 -12.53 3.36
C ASP A 112 -13.16 -11.74 2.11
N ASP A 113 -13.61 -10.48 1.98
CA ASP A 113 -13.28 -9.62 0.84
C ASP A 113 -11.78 -9.29 0.77
N VAL A 114 -11.15 -8.98 1.90
CA VAL A 114 -9.69 -8.75 1.98
C VAL A 114 -8.91 -10.01 1.60
N GLU A 115 -9.34 -11.19 2.05
CA GLU A 115 -8.65 -12.43 1.70
C GLU A 115 -8.83 -12.77 0.21
N PHE A 116 -10.01 -12.48 -0.36
CA PHE A 116 -10.24 -12.62 -1.79
C PHE A 116 -9.32 -11.72 -2.61
N GLU A 117 -9.22 -10.44 -2.26
CA GLU A 117 -8.33 -9.51 -2.97
C GLU A 117 -6.86 -9.93 -2.85
N ARG A 118 -6.43 -10.41 -1.68
CA ARG A 118 -5.07 -10.93 -1.47
C ARG A 118 -4.76 -12.15 -2.34
N LEU A 119 -5.74 -13.04 -2.56
CA LEU A 119 -5.58 -14.19 -3.45
C LEU A 119 -5.47 -13.76 -4.91
N ARG A 120 -6.30 -12.79 -5.32
CA ARG A 120 -6.26 -12.22 -6.67
C ARG A 120 -4.91 -11.57 -6.97
N GLU A 121 -4.41 -10.71 -6.09
CA GLU A 121 -3.11 -10.04 -6.27
C GLU A 121 -1.95 -11.03 -6.44
N LYS A 122 -1.97 -12.15 -5.70
CA LYS A 122 -0.95 -13.20 -5.83
C LYS A 122 -0.99 -13.90 -7.18
N GLU A 123 -2.18 -14.15 -7.71
CA GLU A 123 -2.30 -14.78 -9.03
C GLU A 123 -1.86 -13.82 -10.13
N GLU A 124 -2.22 -12.53 -10.05
CA GLU A 124 -1.73 -11.49 -10.96
C GLU A 124 -0.20 -11.38 -10.96
N ASP A 125 0.43 -11.38 -9.78
CA ASP A 125 1.88 -11.33 -9.65
C ASP A 125 2.56 -12.60 -10.20
N LYS A 126 1.91 -13.77 -10.06
CA LYS A 126 2.39 -15.04 -10.61
C LYS A 126 2.29 -15.06 -12.14
N GLU A 127 1.17 -14.66 -12.70
CA GLU A 127 0.98 -14.54 -14.16
C GLU A 127 2.01 -13.58 -14.76
N MET A 128 2.27 -12.44 -14.10
CA MET A 128 3.29 -11.49 -14.54
C MET A 128 4.69 -12.10 -14.50
N ALA A 129 5.04 -12.82 -13.43
CA ALA A 129 6.35 -13.47 -13.31
C ALA A 129 6.55 -14.58 -14.37
N ASP A 130 5.52 -15.39 -14.62
CA ASP A 130 5.54 -16.44 -15.63
C ASP A 130 5.61 -15.86 -17.05
N PHE A 131 4.89 -14.77 -17.32
CA PHE A 131 4.99 -14.03 -18.58
C PHE A 131 6.42 -13.55 -18.83
N LEU A 132 7.02 -12.85 -17.86
CA LEU A 132 8.40 -12.37 -17.97
C LEU A 132 9.40 -13.50 -18.20
N LYS A 133 9.23 -14.63 -17.49
CA LYS A 133 10.07 -15.82 -17.66
C LYS A 133 9.95 -16.43 -19.05
N SER A 134 8.74 -16.44 -19.62
CA SER A 134 8.48 -16.98 -20.96
C SER A 134 8.98 -16.08 -22.09
N LYS A 135 8.89 -14.75 -21.93
CA LYS A 135 9.32 -13.76 -22.94
C LYS A 135 10.80 -13.44 -22.89
N PHE A 136 11.42 -13.53 -21.71
CA PHE A 136 12.85 -13.27 -21.51
C PHE A 136 13.58 -14.46 -20.87
N PRO A 137 13.66 -15.63 -21.56
CA PRO A 137 14.42 -16.77 -21.08
C PRO A 137 15.93 -16.47 -21.11
N ARG A 138 16.47 -15.91 -20.02
CA ARG A 138 17.91 -15.75 -19.69
C ARG A 138 18.78 -15.05 -20.75
N THR A 139 18.84 -13.72 -20.71
CA THR A 139 20.01 -12.93 -21.14
C THR A 139 20.91 -12.56 -19.94
N MET A 140 21.28 -13.54 -19.12
CA MET A 140 22.31 -13.34 -18.08
C MET A 140 23.29 -14.50 -18.07
N ARG A 141 24.15 -14.55 -19.10
CA ARG A 141 25.50 -15.11 -18.94
C ARG A 141 26.36 -14.00 -18.32
N LYS A 142 26.39 -13.92 -16.99
CA LYS A 142 27.44 -13.15 -16.29
C LYS A 142 28.80 -13.79 -16.60
N LYS A 143 29.66 -13.09 -17.35
CA LYS A 143 31.11 -13.27 -17.25
C LYS A 143 31.52 -12.92 -15.81
N GLY A 144 32.40 -13.73 -15.25
CA GLY A 144 32.55 -13.92 -13.80
C GLY A 144 33.08 -12.76 -12.97
N ALA A 145 32.81 -12.87 -11.67
CA ALA A 145 33.56 -12.28 -10.56
C ALA A 145 33.23 -13.06 -9.26
N PRO A 146 34.15 -13.14 -8.28
CA PRO A 146 34.26 -14.27 -7.37
C PRO A 146 33.25 -14.25 -6.20
N THR A 147 32.93 -15.46 -5.76
CA THR A 147 32.14 -15.81 -4.58
C THR A 147 32.69 -15.20 -3.29
N ARG A 148 31.93 -14.29 -2.68
CA ARG A 148 32.01 -14.00 -1.23
C ARG A 148 30.81 -14.66 -0.56
N ARG A 149 31.07 -15.73 0.19
CA ARG A 149 30.06 -16.42 1.01
C ARG A 149 29.62 -15.48 2.15
N VAL A 150 28.31 -15.24 2.25
CA VAL A 150 27.66 -14.62 3.41
C VAL A 150 26.67 -15.66 3.94
N PRO A 151 26.63 -15.96 5.26
CA PRO A 151 25.80 -17.04 5.77
C PRO A 151 24.32 -16.71 5.63
N SER A 152 23.54 -17.76 5.34
CA SER A 152 22.09 -17.73 5.19
C SER A 152 21.41 -17.39 6.52
N ARG A 153 21.02 -16.12 6.68
CA ARG A 153 19.97 -15.77 7.63
C ARG A 153 18.64 -16.04 6.95
N SER A 154 17.96 -17.08 7.40
CA SER A 154 16.58 -17.40 7.07
C SER A 154 15.71 -16.15 7.25
N GLN A 155 15.39 -15.48 6.14
CA GLN A 155 14.33 -14.48 6.12
C GLN A 155 13.02 -15.28 6.22
N GLN A 156 12.61 -15.54 7.46
CA GLN A 156 11.20 -15.62 7.74
C GLN A 156 10.62 -14.30 7.24
N ALA A 157 9.82 -14.36 6.18
CA ALA A 157 8.91 -13.30 5.81
C ALA A 157 7.81 -13.23 6.90
N SER A 158 8.19 -12.84 8.12
CA SER A 158 7.24 -12.40 9.12
C SER A 158 6.77 -11.03 8.65
N SER A 159 5.51 -10.95 8.23
CA SER A 159 4.90 -9.66 7.91
C SER A 159 5.14 -8.70 9.09
N PRO A 160 5.55 -7.43 8.86
CA PRO A 160 5.81 -6.49 9.95
C PRO A 160 4.55 -6.14 10.75
N PHE A 161 3.36 -6.50 10.26
CA PHE A 161 2.09 -5.95 10.72
C PHE A 161 1.32 -6.79 11.72
N ALA A 162 1.76 -8.03 12.01
CA ALA A 162 1.18 -8.79 13.11
C ALA A 162 1.34 -8.09 14.48
N LYS A 163 2.31 -7.17 14.63
CA LYS A 163 2.59 -6.46 15.89
C LYS A 163 1.80 -5.17 16.05
N THR A 164 1.55 -4.43 14.97
CA THR A 164 0.83 -3.13 15.02
C THR A 164 -0.68 -3.32 15.00
N GLY A 165 -1.18 -4.33 14.27
CA GLY A 165 -2.60 -4.73 14.33
C GLY A 165 -2.99 -5.21 15.72
N LEU A 166 -2.12 -5.96 16.39
CA LEU A 166 -2.36 -6.49 17.75
C LEU A 166 -2.51 -5.39 18.81
N THR A 167 -1.82 -4.26 18.66
CA THR A 167 -1.96 -3.11 19.58
C THR A 167 -3.25 -2.32 19.39
N LEU A 168 -3.76 -2.21 18.16
CA LEU A 168 -5.05 -1.56 17.87
C LEU A 168 -6.24 -2.47 18.22
N LEU A 169 -6.12 -3.79 18.00
CA LEU A 169 -7.12 -4.78 18.39
C LEU A 169 -7.28 -4.88 19.92
N LYS A 170 -6.17 -4.70 20.66
CA LYS A 170 -6.16 -4.68 22.13
C LYS A 170 -7.05 -3.59 22.73
N GLU A 171 -7.28 -2.50 22.00
CA GLU A 171 -8.16 -1.41 22.44
C GLU A 171 -9.62 -1.57 21.97
N CYS A 172 -9.86 -2.30 20.87
CA CYS A 172 -11.22 -2.63 20.42
C CYS A 172 -11.85 -3.78 21.23
N CYS A 173 -11.04 -4.71 21.74
CA CYS A 173 -11.46 -5.81 22.60
C CYS A 173 -11.12 -5.55 24.06
N GLY A 174 -11.52 -4.39 24.60
CA GLY A 174 -11.35 -4.00 26.01
C GLY A 174 -12.13 -4.90 26.98
N PHE A 175 -11.76 -6.17 27.05
CA PHE A 175 -11.96 -7.18 28.09
C PHE A 175 -11.17 -8.39 27.59
N THR A 176 -10.37 -9.01 28.45
CA THR A 176 -9.54 -10.18 28.17
C THR A 176 -10.28 -11.28 27.39
N CYS A 177 -10.29 -11.21 26.06
CA CYS A 177 -10.72 -12.30 25.20
C CYS A 177 -9.53 -13.24 25.06
N SER A 178 -9.36 -14.14 26.04
CA SER A 178 -8.47 -15.29 25.88
C SER A 178 -9.22 -16.29 25.01
N ILE A 179 -8.86 -16.33 23.73
CA ILE A 179 -9.19 -17.47 22.87
C ILE A 179 -8.36 -18.64 23.42
N MET A 180 -9.03 -19.59 24.08
CA MET A 180 -8.54 -20.97 24.24
C MET A 180 -8.86 -21.76 22.98
#